data_AF-A0A399PDH2-F1
#
_entry.id   AF-A0A399PDH2-F1
#
_cell.length_a   1.000
_cell.length_b   1.000
_cell.length_c   1.000
_cell.angle_alpha   90.00
_cell.angle_beta   90.00
_cell.angle_gamma   90.00
#
_symmetry.space_group_name_H-M   'P 1'
#
loop_
_entity.id
_entity.type
_entity.pdbx_description
1 polymer ?
#
loop_
_entity_poly.entity_id
_entity_poly.type
_entity_poly.pdbx_seq_one_letter_code
_entity_poly.pdbx_strand_id
1 'polypeptide(L)' 'PVHVICQSGGRSARATEALAARGVDAVDVEGGTSAWISAGHPLNRD' A
#
# COMPACT_ATOMS: atom_id res chain seq x y z
N PRO A 1 12.89 -1.72 1.42
CA PRO A 1 11.58 -1.08 1.22
C PRO A 1 10.43 -1.72 2.04
N VAL A 2 9.75 -0.88 2.83
CA VAL A 2 8.46 -1.18 3.46
C VAL A 2 7.36 -0.86 2.44
N HIS A 3 6.59 -1.86 2.04
CA HIS A 3 5.45 -1.65 1.13
C HIS A 3 4.21 -1.32 1.96
N VAL A 4 3.62 -0.15 1.72
CA VAL A 4 2.45 0.33 2.44
C VAL A 4 1.24 0.20 1.52
N ILE A 5 0.19 -0.44 2.01
CA ILE A 5 -1.01 -0.71 1.22
C ILE A 5 -2.25 -0.35 2.02
N CYS A 6 -3.23 0.24 1.35
CA CYS A 6 -4.59 0.41 1.86
C CYS A 6 -5.59 -0.10 0.82
N GLN A 7 -6.89 0.18 1.00
CA GLN A 7 -7.90 -0.33 0.08
C GLN A 7 -7.74 0.23 -1.36
N SER A 8 -7.54 1.55 -1.50
CA SER A 8 -7.57 2.24 -2.81
C SER A 8 -6.33 3.12 -3.09
N GLY A 9 -5.29 3.05 -2.25
CA GLY A 9 -4.05 3.85 -2.38
C GLY A 9 -4.03 5.17 -1.60
N GLY A 10 -5.17 5.84 -1.39
CA GLY A 10 -5.17 7.19 -0.81
C GLY A 10 -4.65 7.31 0.64
N ARG A 11 -4.87 6.30 1.50
CA ARG A 11 -4.34 6.31 2.89
C ARG A 11 -2.87 5.89 2.92
N SER A 12 -2.49 4.93 2.09
CA SER A 12 -1.13 4.40 2.04
C SER A 12 -0.14 5.38 1.41
N ALA A 13 -0.56 6.20 0.43
CA ALA A 13 0.26 7.30 -0.08
C ALA A 13 0.67 8.29 1.03
N ARG A 14 -0.30 8.79 1.81
CA ARG A 14 -0.05 9.69 2.94
C ARG A 14 0.85 9.05 4.01
N ALA A 15 0.64 7.77 4.30
CA ALA A 15 1.46 7.04 5.26
C ALA A 15 2.89 6.84 4.74
N THR A 16 3.05 6.56 3.45
CA THR A 16 4.35 6.43 2.78
C THR A 16 5.13 7.73 2.86
N GLU A 17 4.50 8.88 2.57
CA GLU A 17 5.11 10.20 2.73
C GLU A 17 5.57 10.45 4.19
N ALA A 18 4.71 10.12 5.16
CA ALA A 18 5.03 10.28 6.58
C ALA A 18 6.18 9.36 7.04
N LEU A 19 6.28 8.15 6.49
CA LEU A 19 7.36 7.20 6.77
C LEU A 19 8.67 7.64 6.12
N ALA A 20 8.62 8.08 4.86
CA ALA A 20 9.77 8.62 4.13
C ALA A 20 10.36 9.84 4.83
N ALA A 21 9.51 10.76 5.34
CA ALA A 21 9.93 11.91 6.13
C ALA A 21 10.67 11.53 7.42
N ARG A 22 10.54 10.29 7.88
CA ARG A 22 11.21 9.74 9.08
C ARG A 22 12.41 8.85 8.71
N GLY A 23 12.84 8.87 7.45
CA GLY A 23 13.98 8.10 6.95
C GLY A 23 13.69 6.62 6.70
N VAL A 24 12.41 6.22 6.66
CA VAL A 24 12.04 4.85 6.27
C VAL A 24 11.98 4.78 4.75
N ASP A 25 12.70 3.81 4.17
CA ASP A 25 12.54 3.42 2.77
C ASP A 25 11.15 2.78 2.61
N ALA A 26 10.15 3.59 2.26
CA ALA A 26 8.75 3.21 2.13
C ALA A 26 8.26 3.39 0.69
N VAL A 27 7.44 2.45 0.22
CA VAL A 27 6.88 2.39 -1.12
C VAL A 27 5.37 2.22 -1.03
N ASP A 28 4.60 3.11 -1.65
CA ASP A 28 3.15 2.97 -1.75
C ASP A 28 2.79 1.92 -2.80
N VAL A 29 1.79 1.07 -2.50
CA VAL A 29 1.23 0.12 -3.47
C VAL A 29 0.05 0.77 -4.17
N GLU A 30 0.28 1.19 -5.42
CA GLU A 30 -0.73 1.87 -6.25
C GLU A 30 -2.02 1.03 -6.39
N GLY A 31 -3.18 1.70 -6.31
CA GLY A 31 -4.49 1.07 -6.42
C GLY A 31 -4.89 0.19 -5.22
N GLY A 32 -3.97 -0.07 -4.29
CA GLY A 32 -4.24 -0.76 -3.05
C GLY A 32 -4.70 -2.21 -3.23
N THR A 33 -5.35 -2.75 -2.20
CA THR A 33 -5.91 -4.11 -2.25
C THR A 33 -7.03 -4.23 -3.29
N SER A 34 -7.70 -3.13 -3.69
CA SER A 34 -8.66 -3.15 -4.79
C SER A 34 -8.01 -3.52 -6.14
N ALA A 35 -6.85 -2.95 -6.48
CA ALA A 35 -6.13 -3.32 -7.69
C ALA A 35 -5.59 -4.76 -7.63
N TRP A 36 -5.11 -5.18 -6.45
CA TRP A 36 -4.69 -6.57 -6.22
C TRP A 36 -5.81 -7.58 -6.50
N ILE A 37 -7.02 -7.32 -6.00
CA ILE A 37 -8.21 -8.14 -6.26
C ILE A 37 -8.56 -8.12 -7.74
N SER A 38 -8.56 -6.94 -8.38
CA SER A 38 -8.89 -6.82 -9.80
C SER A 38 -7.90 -7.56 -10.70
N ALA A 39 -6.66 -7.74 -10.26
CA ALA A 39 -5.65 -8.52 -10.95
C ALA A 39 -5.78 -10.04 -10.72
N GLY A 40 -6.75 -10.48 -9.91
CA GLY A 40 -7.00 -11.90 -9.64
C GLY A 40 -6.02 -12.54 -8.66
N HIS A 41 -5.29 -11.75 -7.88
CA HIS A 41 -4.35 -12.27 -6.90
C HIS A 41 -5.05 -12.83 -5.65
N PRO A 42 -4.44 -13.80 -4.95
CA PRO A 42 -5.05 -14.42 -3.77
C PRO A 42 -5.23 -13.44 -2.61
N LEU A 43 -6.29 -13.64 -1.85
CA LEU A 43 -6.52 -12.96 -0.57
C LEU A 43 -6.60 -14.00 0.55
N ASN A 44 -6.03 -13.66 1.70
CA ASN A 44 -6.36 -14.32 2.96
C ASN A 44 -7.34 -13.41 3.74
N ARG A 45 -8.40 -14.01 4.29
CA ARG A 45 -9.45 -13.32 5.07
C ARG A 45 -9.68 -13.97 6.44
N ASP A 46 -8.80 -14.89 6.82
CA ASP A 46 -8.86 -15.62 8.09
C ASP A 46 -8.50 -14.72 9.27
#